data_AF-A0A2V2CTR8-F1
#
_entry.id   AF-A0A2V2CTR8-F1
#
_cell.length_a   1.000
_cell.length_b   1.000
_cell.length_c   1.000
_cell.angle_alpha   90.00
_cell.angle_beta   90.00
_cell.angle_gamma   90.00
#
_symmetry.space_group_name_H-M   'P 1'
#
loop_
_entity.id
_entity.type
_entity.pdbx_description
1 polymer ?
#
loop_
_entity_poly.entity_id
_entity_poly.type
_entity_poly.pdbx_seq_one_letter_code
_entity_poly.pdbx_strand_id
1 'polypeptide(L)'
;MSIQTEITRLQGARDTLRQKAVQLGIGGNTDKLDTIATEFNSITNNGAVEATVKEGEIYTIPKGYHNGAGTVTGVAGGGNYKLQQKEVTPTKSQQSITPDEGYYGLSGVVVKAIPDAYQDTSSVTATAADVLANKIIVNAEGEMITGTMPNNGAINAEIDGLTTTSYQVAAGYTTGGTVTLSDDIETALAAI
;
A
#
# COMPACT_ATOMS: atom_id res chain seq x y z
N MET A 1 44.75 -50.53 -47.06
CA MET A 1 44.26 -49.14 -47.22
C MET A 1 45.13 -48.47 -48.27
N SER A 2 44.56 -47.90 -49.33
CA SER A 2 45.36 -47.28 -50.40
C SER A 2 45.64 -45.81 -50.08
N ILE A 3 46.75 -45.28 -50.58
CA ILE A 3 47.09 -43.85 -50.48
C ILE A 3 45.96 -42.98 -51.06
N GLN A 4 45.36 -43.41 -52.18
CA GLN A 4 44.27 -42.69 -52.82
C GLN A 4 43.02 -42.60 -51.94
N THR A 5 42.66 -43.68 -51.24
CA THR A 5 41.54 -43.70 -50.30
C THR A 5 41.75 -42.69 -49.16
N GLU A 6 42.98 -42.60 -48.65
CA GLU A 6 43.32 -41.68 -47.57
C GLU A 6 43.33 -40.21 -48.03
N ILE A 7 43.79 -39.94 -49.25
CA ILE A 7 43.71 -38.61 -49.87
C ILE A 7 42.26 -38.14 -49.97
N THR A 8 41.35 -39.00 -50.47
CA THR A 8 39.92 -38.67 -50.58
C THR A 8 39.31 -38.39 -49.20
N ARG A 9 39.66 -39.18 -48.17
CA ARG A 9 39.18 -38.97 -46.79
C ARG A 9 39.65 -37.62 -46.23
N LEU A 10 40.91 -37.26 -46.42
CA LEU A 10 41.48 -35.99 -45.97
C LEU A 10 40.88 -34.78 -46.69
N GLN A 11 40.60 -34.90 -47.99
CA GLN A 11 39.89 -33.87 -48.75
C GLN A 11 38.49 -33.63 -48.19
N GLY A 12 37.74 -34.71 -47.91
CA GLY A 12 36.43 -34.61 -47.28
C GLY A 12 36.47 -33.93 -45.89
N ALA A 13 37.38 -34.37 -45.02
CA ALA A 13 37.52 -33.77 -43.68
C ALA A 13 37.89 -32.28 -43.75
N ARG A 14 38.83 -31.92 -44.62
CA ARG A 14 39.21 -30.53 -44.89
C ARG A 14 38.02 -29.70 -45.37
N ASP A 15 37.19 -30.25 -46.26
CA ASP A 15 36.04 -29.54 -46.81
C ASP A 15 34.94 -29.35 -45.77
N THR A 16 34.73 -30.32 -44.89
CA THR A 16 33.84 -30.17 -43.72
C THR A 16 34.32 -29.06 -42.78
N LEU A 17 35.62 -29.06 -42.43
CA LEU A 17 36.19 -28.04 -41.55
C LEU A 17 36.10 -26.64 -42.15
N ARG A 18 36.40 -26.49 -43.45
CA ARG A 18 36.26 -25.21 -44.17
C ARG A 18 34.81 -24.72 -44.18
N GLN A 19 33.87 -25.59 -44.54
CA GLN A 19 32.45 -25.23 -44.54
C GLN A 19 32.00 -24.74 -43.17
N LYS A 20 32.45 -25.39 -42.10
CA LYS A 20 32.11 -24.96 -40.74
C LYS A 20 32.75 -23.63 -40.36
N ALA A 21 34.01 -23.39 -40.74
CA ALA A 21 34.69 -22.11 -40.51
C ALA A 21 33.95 -20.95 -41.18
N VAL A 22 33.47 -21.15 -42.42
CA VAL A 22 32.67 -20.16 -43.15
C VAL A 22 31.33 -19.91 -42.47
N GLN A 23 30.62 -20.96 -42.05
CA GLN A 23 29.35 -20.82 -41.32
C GLN A 23 29.48 -20.06 -40.00
N LEU A 24 30.63 -20.19 -39.33
CA LEU A 24 30.92 -19.48 -38.08
C LEU A 24 31.48 -18.06 -38.32
N GLY A 25 31.64 -17.64 -39.59
CA GLY A 25 32.20 -16.35 -39.96
C GLY A 25 33.67 -16.18 -39.57
N ILE A 26 34.39 -17.29 -39.41
CA ILE A 26 35.81 -17.30 -39.03
C ILE A 26 36.68 -17.00 -40.25
N GLY A 27 36.30 -17.51 -41.42
CA GLY A 27 36.97 -17.29 -42.70
C GLY A 27 36.03 -17.31 -43.90
N GLY A 28 36.54 -16.94 -45.07
CA GLY A 28 35.83 -16.83 -46.35
C GLY A 28 35.71 -18.14 -47.12
N ASN A 29 34.76 -18.18 -48.06
CA ASN A 29 34.47 -19.38 -48.89
C ASN A 29 35.58 -19.73 -49.90
N THR A 30 36.45 -18.79 -50.23
CA THR A 30 37.62 -18.97 -51.10
C THR A 30 38.94 -19.06 -50.33
N ASP A 31 38.90 -18.93 -48.99
CA ASP A 31 40.13 -18.89 -48.20
C ASP A 31 40.84 -20.24 -48.18
N LYS A 32 42.16 -20.14 -48.26
CA LYS A 32 43.03 -21.30 -48.16
C LYS A 32 43.12 -21.74 -46.70
N LEU A 33 43.51 -23.00 -46.48
CA LEU A 33 43.48 -23.62 -45.16
C LEU A 33 44.45 -22.95 -44.17
N ASP A 34 45.56 -22.39 -44.66
CA ASP A 34 46.53 -21.60 -43.90
C ASP A 34 45.95 -20.26 -43.41
N THR A 35 45.15 -19.58 -44.23
CA THR A 35 44.39 -18.39 -43.81
C THR A 35 43.41 -18.75 -42.70
N ILE A 36 42.60 -19.78 -42.90
CA ILE A 36 41.60 -20.25 -41.93
C ILE A 36 42.25 -20.67 -40.61
N ALA A 37 43.40 -21.35 -40.68
CA ALA A 37 44.15 -21.74 -39.49
C ALA A 37 44.65 -20.52 -38.69
N THR A 38 45.10 -19.47 -39.39
CA THR A 38 45.50 -18.20 -38.76
C THR A 38 44.33 -17.51 -38.07
N GLU A 39 43.15 -17.51 -38.71
CA GLU A 39 41.92 -16.94 -38.15
C GLU A 39 41.46 -17.69 -36.91
N PHE A 40 41.47 -19.03 -36.92
CA PHE A 40 41.19 -19.84 -35.74
C PHE A 40 42.14 -19.54 -34.58
N ASN A 41 43.44 -19.42 -34.87
CA ASN A 41 44.44 -19.11 -33.85
C ASN A 41 44.29 -17.70 -33.28
N SER A 42 43.58 -16.81 -33.99
CA SER A 42 43.31 -15.43 -33.57
C SER A 42 42.03 -15.28 -32.76
N ILE A 43 41.24 -16.34 -32.57
CA ILE A 43 40.03 -16.31 -31.74
C ILE A 43 40.43 -16.25 -30.27
N THR A 44 40.11 -15.13 -29.61
CA THR A 44 40.26 -15.01 -28.15
C THR A 44 39.38 -16.02 -27.43
N ASN A 45 39.95 -16.74 -26.48
CA ASN A 45 39.20 -17.58 -25.55
C ASN A 45 38.74 -16.73 -24.34
N ASN A 46 37.46 -16.40 -24.29
CA ASN A 46 36.84 -15.62 -23.21
C ASN A 46 36.38 -16.49 -22.03
N GLY A 47 36.44 -17.82 -22.14
CA GLY A 47 36.07 -18.74 -21.07
C GLY A 47 34.61 -18.60 -20.64
N ALA A 48 34.39 -18.61 -19.32
CA ALA A 48 33.09 -18.34 -18.70
C ALA A 48 32.98 -16.84 -18.40
N VAL A 49 32.24 -16.13 -19.25
CA VAL A 49 32.02 -14.69 -19.07
C VAL A 49 30.93 -14.47 -18.02
N GLU A 50 31.28 -13.76 -16.95
CA GLU A 50 30.36 -13.36 -15.88
C GLU A 50 30.15 -11.85 -15.90
N ALA A 51 28.88 -11.43 -15.88
CA ALA A 51 28.52 -10.03 -15.82
C ALA A 51 27.29 -9.81 -14.95
N THR A 52 27.29 -8.71 -14.21
CA THR A 52 26.11 -8.22 -13.53
C THR A 52 25.67 -6.94 -14.19
N VAL A 53 24.40 -6.89 -14.57
CA VAL A 53 23.79 -5.72 -15.22
C VAL A 53 22.69 -5.14 -14.37
N LYS A 54 22.60 -3.82 -14.39
CA LYS A 54 21.46 -3.08 -13.86
C LYS A 54 20.47 -2.76 -14.97
N GLU A 55 19.24 -2.44 -14.59
CA GLU A 55 18.22 -2.10 -15.58
C GLU A 55 18.58 -0.78 -16.31
N GLY A 56 18.60 -0.84 -17.64
CA GLY A 56 19.10 0.24 -18.51
C GLY A 56 20.60 0.21 -18.80
N GLU A 57 21.37 -0.68 -18.17
CA GLU A 57 22.79 -0.86 -18.44
C GLU A 57 23.00 -1.77 -19.67
N ILE A 58 23.95 -1.39 -20.53
CA ILE A 58 24.32 -2.20 -21.70
C ILE A 58 25.60 -2.93 -21.36
N TYR A 59 25.54 -4.26 -21.39
CA TYR A 59 26.73 -5.10 -21.35
C TYR A 59 27.05 -5.61 -22.75
N THR A 60 28.21 -5.22 -23.28
CA THR A 60 28.72 -5.73 -24.56
C THR A 60 29.50 -7.02 -24.32
N ILE A 61 28.95 -8.13 -24.79
CA ILE A 61 29.63 -9.43 -24.73
C ILE A 61 30.87 -9.39 -25.64
N PRO A 62 32.08 -9.69 -25.13
CA PRO A 62 33.30 -9.68 -25.96
C PRO A 62 33.22 -10.69 -27.11
N LYS A 63 33.74 -10.30 -28.27
CA LYS A 63 33.93 -11.23 -29.40
C LYS A 63 34.93 -12.31 -29.01
N GLY A 64 34.68 -13.57 -29.39
CA GLY A 64 35.58 -14.69 -29.13
C GLY A 64 34.82 -15.98 -28.82
N TYR A 65 35.56 -16.99 -28.37
CA TYR A 65 34.99 -18.27 -27.90
C TYR A 65 34.54 -18.14 -26.44
N HIS A 66 33.35 -18.65 -26.16
CA HIS A 66 32.77 -18.75 -24.81
C HIS A 66 32.50 -20.22 -24.51
N ASN A 67 32.82 -20.68 -23.30
CA ASN A 67 32.74 -22.10 -22.94
C ASN A 67 31.32 -22.57 -22.54
N GLY A 68 30.32 -21.68 -22.57
CA GLY A 68 28.93 -21.98 -22.25
C GLY A 68 28.61 -22.04 -20.75
N ALA A 69 29.57 -21.79 -19.86
CA ALA A 69 29.36 -21.79 -18.42
C ALA A 69 29.20 -20.38 -17.80
N GLY A 70 29.28 -19.32 -18.62
CA GLY A 70 29.16 -17.93 -18.18
C GLY A 70 27.71 -17.49 -17.95
N THR A 71 27.52 -16.50 -17.07
CA THR A 71 26.22 -15.94 -16.70
C THR A 71 26.17 -14.42 -16.85
N VAL A 72 25.01 -13.90 -17.29
CA VAL A 72 24.69 -12.47 -17.17
C VAL A 72 23.49 -12.34 -16.24
N THR A 73 23.71 -11.77 -15.05
CA THR A 73 22.70 -11.64 -14.00
C THR A 73 22.18 -10.21 -13.91
N GLY A 74 20.85 -10.04 -13.85
CA GLY A 74 20.24 -8.78 -13.46
C GLY A 74 20.23 -8.62 -11.93
N VAL A 75 20.65 -7.47 -11.41
CA VAL A 75 20.48 -7.13 -9.98
C VAL A 75 19.22 -6.31 -9.75
N ALA A 76 18.34 -6.80 -8.88
CA ALA A 76 17.15 -6.06 -8.44
C ALA A 76 17.54 -4.77 -7.71
N GLY A 77 16.83 -3.67 -7.97
CA GLY A 77 17.01 -2.40 -7.28
C GLY A 77 18.21 -1.55 -7.72
N GLY A 78 18.90 -1.93 -8.81
CA GLY A 78 20.07 -1.20 -9.31
C GLY A 78 19.83 -0.29 -10.52
N GLY A 79 18.65 -0.31 -11.13
CA GLY A 79 18.32 0.60 -12.23
C GLY A 79 18.30 2.07 -11.79
N ASN A 80 18.69 2.99 -12.66
CA ASN A 80 18.52 4.44 -12.45
C ASN A 80 17.03 4.82 -12.59
N TYR A 81 16.18 4.29 -11.72
CA TYR A 81 14.79 4.68 -11.67
C TYR A 81 14.68 6.05 -11.04
N LYS A 82 14.20 7.02 -11.82
CA LYS A 82 13.68 8.25 -11.23
C LYS A 82 12.40 7.87 -10.49
N LEU A 83 12.51 7.70 -9.17
CA LEU A 83 11.38 7.44 -8.28
C LEU A 83 10.90 8.76 -7.67
N GLN A 84 9.59 8.86 -7.47
CA GLN A 84 8.96 10.06 -6.95
C GLN A 84 8.50 9.89 -5.51
N GLN A 85 8.88 10.82 -4.64
CA GLN A 85 8.20 10.97 -3.36
C GLN A 85 6.97 11.87 -3.55
N LYS A 86 5.82 11.44 -3.05
CA LYS A 86 4.59 12.26 -3.02
C LYS A 86 4.14 12.51 -1.60
N GLU A 87 3.40 13.60 -1.44
CA GLU A 87 2.82 14.01 -0.18
C GLU A 87 1.33 14.32 -0.39
N VAL A 88 0.49 13.79 0.48
CA VAL A 88 -0.98 13.88 0.36
C VAL A 88 -1.61 14.23 1.71
N THR A 89 -2.69 14.99 1.67
CA THR A 89 -3.51 15.29 2.86
C THR A 89 -4.80 14.47 2.79
N PRO A 90 -5.24 13.81 3.87
CA PRO A 90 -6.52 13.12 3.90
C PRO A 90 -7.70 13.99 3.44
N THR A 91 -8.66 13.40 2.74
CA THR A 91 -9.92 14.03 2.31
C THR A 91 -11.07 13.04 2.46
N LYS A 92 -12.32 13.52 2.40
CA LYS A 92 -13.51 12.66 2.33
C LYS A 92 -13.66 11.87 1.02
N SER A 93 -13.05 12.35 -0.06
CA SER A 93 -13.05 11.71 -1.38
C SER A 93 -11.83 10.80 -1.57
N GLN A 94 -12.01 9.76 -2.38
CA GLN A 94 -10.92 8.86 -2.78
C GLN A 94 -9.78 9.64 -3.46
N GLN A 95 -8.54 9.29 -3.10
CA GLN A 95 -7.34 9.85 -3.70
C GLN A 95 -6.64 8.79 -4.53
N SER A 96 -6.34 9.10 -5.79
CA SER A 96 -5.51 8.26 -6.66
C SER A 96 -4.10 8.85 -6.72
N ILE A 97 -3.10 8.10 -6.25
CA ILE A 97 -1.72 8.56 -6.19
C ILE A 97 -0.91 7.74 -7.19
N THR A 98 -0.69 8.31 -8.36
CA THR A 98 0.16 7.74 -9.42
C THR A 98 1.44 8.56 -9.56
N PRO A 99 2.56 7.98 -10.02
CA PRO A 99 3.74 8.76 -10.40
C PRO A 99 3.39 9.79 -11.47
N ASP A 100 4.10 10.92 -11.46
CA ASP A 100 4.02 11.89 -12.55
C ASP A 100 4.79 11.37 -13.77
N GLU A 101 4.51 11.97 -14.94
CA GLU A 101 5.23 11.65 -16.16
C GLU A 101 6.75 11.81 -15.98
N GLY A 102 7.51 10.86 -16.53
CA GLY A 102 8.96 10.82 -16.38
C GLY A 102 9.48 10.21 -15.08
N TYR A 103 8.59 9.71 -14.21
CA TYR A 103 8.95 8.84 -13.10
C TYR A 103 8.52 7.41 -13.37
N TYR A 104 9.37 6.45 -12.99
CA TYR A 104 9.06 5.03 -13.16
C TYR A 104 8.07 4.53 -12.10
N GLY A 105 8.13 5.13 -10.90
CA GLY A 105 7.36 4.68 -9.74
C GLY A 105 7.42 5.68 -8.60
N LEU A 106 6.64 5.39 -7.55
CA LEU A 106 6.71 6.14 -6.30
C LEU A 106 7.80 5.52 -5.41
N SER A 107 8.69 6.34 -4.86
CA SER A 107 9.60 5.89 -3.78
C SER A 107 8.89 5.83 -2.43
N GLY A 108 7.81 6.58 -2.27
CA GLY A 108 6.99 6.58 -1.07
C GLY A 108 5.88 7.63 -1.15
N VAL A 109 4.89 7.47 -0.28
CA VAL A 109 3.80 8.43 -0.10
C VAL A 109 3.74 8.83 1.36
N VAL A 110 3.98 10.11 1.63
CA VAL A 110 3.81 10.69 2.96
C VAL A 110 2.36 11.14 3.08
N VAL A 111 1.63 10.54 4.02
CA VAL A 111 0.27 10.94 4.36
C VAL A 111 0.33 11.90 5.53
N LYS A 112 -0.18 13.12 5.36
CA LYS A 112 -0.26 14.12 6.42
C LYS A 112 -1.28 13.74 7.49
N ALA A 113 -1.20 14.44 8.61
CA ALA A 113 -2.25 14.43 9.63
C ALA A 113 -3.63 14.73 9.01
N ILE A 114 -4.66 14.14 9.62
CA ILE A 114 -6.05 14.42 9.26
C ILE A 114 -6.34 15.89 9.55
N PRO A 115 -6.86 16.67 8.59
CA PRO A 115 -7.26 18.05 8.83
C PRO A 115 -8.23 18.19 10.01
N ASP A 116 -8.03 19.21 10.84
CA ASP A 116 -8.87 19.51 12.01
C ASP A 116 -10.36 19.60 11.66
N ALA A 117 -10.68 20.10 10.45
CA ALA A 117 -12.05 20.21 9.95
C ALA A 117 -12.80 18.86 9.86
N TYR A 118 -12.10 17.71 9.90
CA TYR A 118 -12.73 16.39 9.92
C TYR A 118 -12.96 15.83 11.32
N GLN A 119 -12.47 16.51 12.36
CA GLN A 119 -12.71 16.19 13.77
C GLN A 119 -13.09 17.42 14.59
N ASP A 120 -13.67 18.45 13.95
CA ASP A 120 -14.07 19.67 14.64
C ASP A 120 -15.38 19.44 15.42
N THR A 121 -15.25 19.21 16.72
CA THR A 121 -16.35 19.11 17.67
C THR A 121 -16.55 20.37 18.50
N SER A 122 -15.91 21.50 18.14
CA SER A 122 -15.94 22.73 18.95
C SER A 122 -17.34 23.31 19.16
N SER A 123 -18.28 22.98 18.26
CA SER A 123 -19.70 23.36 18.33
C SER A 123 -20.59 22.35 19.07
N VAL A 124 -20.06 21.19 19.46
CA VAL A 124 -20.81 20.16 20.18
C VAL A 124 -20.88 20.54 21.66
N THR A 125 -22.08 20.82 22.15
CA THR A 125 -22.31 21.21 23.55
C THR A 125 -22.90 20.09 24.40
N ALA A 126 -23.33 18.99 23.78
CA ALA A 126 -23.94 17.87 24.49
C ALA A 126 -22.90 17.09 25.31
N THR A 127 -23.21 16.88 26.58
CA THR A 127 -22.44 16.06 27.52
C THR A 127 -23.14 14.74 27.81
N ALA A 128 -22.50 13.84 28.55
CA ALA A 128 -23.14 12.62 29.03
C ALA A 128 -24.43 12.90 29.82
N ALA A 129 -24.46 14.00 30.58
CA ALA A 129 -25.63 14.39 31.36
C ALA A 129 -26.81 14.86 30.50
N ASP A 130 -26.56 15.29 29.26
CA ASP A 130 -27.58 15.78 28.32
C ASP A 130 -28.22 14.65 27.50
N VAL A 131 -27.68 13.43 27.59
CA VAL A 131 -28.07 12.30 26.75
C VAL A 131 -28.64 11.17 27.60
N LEU A 132 -29.73 10.57 27.13
CA LEU A 132 -30.40 9.45 27.81
C LEU A 132 -29.43 8.30 28.16
N ALA A 133 -29.68 7.71 29.32
CA ALA A 133 -28.93 6.57 29.83
C ALA A 133 -28.80 5.47 28.78
N ASN A 134 -27.61 4.86 28.72
CA ASN A 134 -27.23 3.78 27.79
C ASN A 134 -27.16 4.18 26.30
N LYS A 135 -27.48 5.42 25.91
CA LYS A 135 -27.16 5.91 24.56
C LYS A 135 -25.70 6.30 24.49
N ILE A 136 -25.08 6.09 23.33
CA ILE A 136 -23.66 6.38 23.12
C ILE A 136 -23.53 7.67 22.30
N ILE A 137 -22.62 8.54 22.73
CA ILE A 137 -22.14 9.71 22.00
C ILE A 137 -20.63 9.65 21.85
N VAL A 138 -20.07 10.49 20.98
CA VAL A 138 -18.63 10.63 20.79
C VAL A 138 -18.20 11.99 21.32
N ASN A 139 -17.14 12.04 22.13
CA ASN A 139 -16.59 13.31 22.65
C ASN A 139 -15.60 13.97 21.69
N ALA A 140 -15.02 15.10 22.11
CA ALA A 140 -14.04 15.84 21.31
C ALA A 140 -12.76 15.05 21.03
N GLU A 141 -12.43 14.09 21.91
CA GLU A 141 -11.30 13.19 21.80
C GLU A 141 -11.58 11.98 20.89
N GLY A 142 -12.81 11.85 20.35
CA GLY A 142 -13.22 10.71 19.52
C GLY A 142 -13.58 9.45 20.30
N GLU A 143 -13.71 9.53 21.63
CA GLU A 143 -14.06 8.44 22.53
C GLU A 143 -15.57 8.27 22.67
N MET A 144 -15.98 7.01 22.84
CA MET A 144 -17.38 6.67 23.09
C MET A 144 -17.73 6.92 24.56
N ILE A 145 -18.69 7.81 24.81
CA ILE A 145 -19.24 8.10 26.13
C ILE A 145 -20.70 7.65 26.21
N THR A 146 -21.06 7.03 27.33
CA THR A 146 -22.45 6.65 27.62
C THR A 146 -23.19 7.80 28.29
N GLY A 147 -24.37 8.14 27.79
CA GLY A 147 -25.29 9.09 28.41
C GLY A 147 -25.71 8.65 29.81
N THR A 148 -26.03 9.62 30.66
CA THR A 148 -26.38 9.41 32.07
C THR A 148 -27.76 9.93 32.44
N MET A 149 -28.47 10.62 31.53
CA MET A 149 -29.79 11.19 31.82
C MET A 149 -30.81 10.06 32.07
N PRO A 150 -31.46 9.99 33.24
CA PRO A 150 -32.50 9.01 33.51
C PRO A 150 -33.66 9.11 32.52
N ASN A 151 -34.17 7.95 32.08
CA ASN A 151 -35.44 7.88 31.37
C ASN A 151 -36.55 7.57 32.38
N ASN A 152 -37.32 8.59 32.75
CA ASN A 152 -38.39 8.47 33.74
C ASN A 152 -39.69 7.88 33.18
N GLY A 153 -39.73 7.55 31.88
CA GLY A 153 -40.89 6.93 31.25
C GLY A 153 -42.15 7.79 31.30
N ALA A 154 -43.30 7.14 31.19
CA ALA A 154 -44.60 7.77 31.42
C ALA A 154 -44.85 7.94 32.92
N ILE A 155 -45.29 9.13 33.32
CA ILE A 155 -45.60 9.47 34.70
C ILE A 155 -47.13 9.52 34.86
N ASN A 156 -47.67 8.64 35.71
CA ASN A 156 -49.07 8.63 36.13
C ASN A 156 -49.10 8.74 37.65
N ALA A 157 -49.59 9.86 38.18
CA ALA A 157 -49.68 10.13 39.61
C ALA A 157 -51.03 10.77 39.97
N GLU A 158 -51.52 10.49 41.18
CA GLU A 158 -52.77 11.02 41.72
C GLU A 158 -52.51 11.59 43.12
N ILE A 159 -53.07 12.76 43.41
CA ILE A 159 -52.99 13.43 44.71
C ILE A 159 -54.44 13.56 45.21
N ASP A 160 -54.78 12.85 46.28
CA ASP A 160 -56.15 12.80 46.81
C ASP A 160 -56.48 13.94 47.79
N GLY A 161 -55.45 14.66 48.27
CA GLY A 161 -55.58 15.75 49.22
C GLY A 161 -55.98 15.34 50.64
N LEU A 162 -56.05 14.04 50.94
CA LEU A 162 -56.39 13.51 52.27
C LEU A 162 -55.29 12.63 52.84
N THR A 163 -54.77 11.68 52.04
CA THR A 163 -53.68 10.78 52.45
C THR A 163 -52.38 11.09 51.72
N THR A 164 -52.48 11.68 50.53
CA THR A 164 -51.37 12.10 49.69
C THR A 164 -51.56 13.57 49.35
N THR A 165 -50.70 14.41 49.91
CA THR A 165 -50.74 15.87 49.69
C THR A 165 -49.60 16.38 48.79
N SER A 166 -48.70 15.47 48.35
CA SER A 166 -47.59 15.83 47.48
C SER A 166 -47.17 14.72 46.52
N TYR A 167 -46.54 15.12 45.41
CA TYR A 167 -45.92 14.23 44.43
C TYR A 167 -44.48 14.65 44.13
N GLN A 168 -43.55 13.69 44.17
CA GLN A 168 -42.15 13.91 43.82
C GLN A 168 -41.93 13.67 42.32
N VAL A 169 -41.50 14.72 41.62
CA VAL A 169 -41.05 14.64 40.24
C VAL A 169 -39.58 14.22 40.24
N ALA A 170 -39.29 13.04 39.70
CA ALA A 170 -37.92 12.57 39.55
C ALA A 170 -37.10 13.48 38.64
N ALA A 171 -35.82 13.68 38.99
CA ALA A 171 -34.87 14.38 38.14
C ALA A 171 -34.60 13.58 36.85
N GLY A 172 -34.24 14.29 35.80
CA GLY A 172 -34.02 13.76 34.45
C GLY A 172 -33.66 14.91 33.54
N TYR A 173 -34.48 15.19 32.54
CA TYR A 173 -34.41 16.47 31.82
C TYR A 173 -34.80 17.66 32.72
N THR A 174 -35.73 17.45 33.65
CA THR A 174 -36.03 18.42 34.71
C THR A 174 -35.06 18.25 35.86
N THR A 175 -34.88 19.30 36.67
CA THR A 175 -34.13 19.25 37.94
C THR A 175 -34.79 18.37 39.01
N GLY A 176 -35.92 17.72 38.68
CA GLY A 176 -36.85 17.18 39.65
C GLY A 176 -37.60 18.29 40.38
N GLY A 177 -38.36 17.91 41.39
CA GLY A 177 -39.08 18.84 42.26
C GLY A 177 -40.26 18.18 42.96
N THR A 178 -41.06 19.00 43.64
CA THR A 178 -42.25 18.52 44.35
C THR A 178 -43.46 19.34 43.92
N VAL A 179 -44.57 18.66 43.66
CA VAL A 179 -45.89 19.27 43.52
C VAL A 179 -46.61 19.05 44.85
N THR A 180 -47.08 20.12 45.50
CA THR A 180 -47.76 20.06 46.81
C THR A 180 -49.10 20.80 46.76
N LEU A 181 -50.08 20.30 47.50
CA LEU A 181 -51.28 21.07 47.85
C LEU A 181 -50.94 22.05 48.97
N SER A 182 -51.53 23.25 48.93
CA SER A 182 -51.49 24.21 50.04
C SER A 182 -52.49 23.80 51.14
N ASP A 183 -52.31 24.38 52.33
CA ASP A 183 -53.18 24.22 53.51
C ASP A 183 -54.42 25.13 53.46
N ASP A 184 -54.72 25.73 52.30
CA ASP A 184 -55.81 26.71 52.14
C ASP A 184 -57.18 26.10 52.51
N ILE A 185 -57.43 24.84 52.16
CA ILE A 185 -58.68 24.13 52.47
C ILE A 185 -58.77 23.78 53.96
N GLU A 186 -57.66 23.34 54.55
CA GLU A 186 -57.58 22.96 55.97
C GLU A 186 -57.78 24.20 56.85
N THR A 187 -57.15 25.30 56.47
CA THR A 187 -57.30 26.61 57.12
C THR A 187 -58.72 27.14 57.00
N ALA A 188 -59.36 27.00 55.82
CA ALA A 188 -60.74 27.40 55.62
C ALA A 188 -61.73 26.57 56.45
N LEU A 189 -61.49 25.27 56.62
CA LEU A 189 -62.36 24.39 57.39
C LEU A 189 -62.24 24.61 58.91
N ALA A 190 -61.05 24.94 59.41
CA ALA A 190 -60.82 25.25 60.81
C ALA A 190 -61.48 26.57 61.29
N ALA A 191 -61.94 27.40 60.36
CA ALA A 191 -62.54 28.72 60.63
C ALA A 191 -64.09 28.70 60.73
N ILE A 192 -64.73 27.53 60.62
CA ILE A 192 -66.19 27.32 60.62
C ILE A 192 -66.60 26.57 61.90
#